data_AF-A0AA35K5S6-F1
#
_entry.id   AF-A0AA35K5S6-F1
#
_cell.length_a   1.000
_cell.length_b   1.000
_cell.length_c   1.000
_cell.angle_alpha   90.00
_cell.angle_beta   90.00
_cell.angle_gamma   90.00
#
_symmetry.space_group_name_H-M   'P 1'
#
loop_
_entity.id
_entity.type
_entity.pdbx_description
1 polymer ?
#
loop_
_entity_poly.entity_id
_entity_poly.type
_entity_poly.pdbx_seq_one_letter_code
_entity_poly.pdbx_strand_id
1 'polypeptide(L)'
;MEVGWLKYGEIIEKVGETWRLQSYEKLKNKVQNWLHYAQIQEVFKLDKRTGFQVEKSKLETELLEPKTKVLSRMYILLLKWNTQDETVKSAMIKWAQDIGYNIMFEDWERLWTTGMKFTACNALKENIMKMIYRWYMTPVKLAKIYHLSDNKCWKCKEAEGTFFHLWWTCPKVKAFWEMIYNELKKCLSTLFPRNQRPSYWALSVRRC
;
A
#
# COMPACT_ATOMS: atom_id res chain seq x y z
N MET A 1 -43.43 -6.74 -13.46
CA MET A 1 -43.22 -7.43 -12.18
C MET A 1 -41.75 -7.77 -12.11
N GLU A 2 -40.96 -7.08 -11.28
CA GLU A 2 -39.56 -7.45 -11.07
C GLU A 2 -39.53 -8.88 -10.52
N VAL A 3 -38.91 -9.79 -11.26
CA VAL A 3 -38.68 -11.16 -10.80
C VAL A 3 -37.56 -11.07 -9.76
N GLY A 4 -37.94 -10.72 -8.53
CA GLY A 4 -37.02 -10.66 -7.42
C GLY A 4 -36.47 -12.06 -7.16
N TRP A 5 -35.17 -12.23 -7.36
CA TRP A 5 -34.46 -13.45 -6.99
C TRP A 5 -34.71 -13.76 -5.50
N LEU A 6 -35.05 -15.01 -5.20
CA LEU A 6 -35.29 -15.46 -3.84
C LEU A 6 -34.03 -15.33 -3.01
N LYS A 7 -34.15 -14.67 -1.86
CA LYS A 7 -33.06 -14.61 -0.90
C LYS A 7 -33.06 -15.89 -0.08
N TYR A 8 -31.88 -16.41 0.21
CA TYR A 8 -31.72 -17.64 0.97
C TYR A 8 -32.45 -17.62 2.32
N GLY A 9 -32.47 -16.45 2.99
CA GLY A 9 -33.23 -16.23 4.23
C GLY A 9 -34.75 -16.35 4.12
N GLU A 10 -35.33 -16.25 2.92
CA GLU A 10 -36.78 -16.40 2.69
C GLU A 10 -37.22 -17.85 2.51
N ILE A 11 -36.25 -18.75 2.24
CA ILE A 11 -36.45 -20.17 1.95
C ILE A 11 -36.32 -21.01 3.24
N ILE A 12 -35.56 -20.51 4.21
CA ILE A 12 -35.34 -21.14 5.50
C ILE A 12 -36.28 -20.57 6.57
N GLU A 13 -36.80 -21.43 7.43
CA GLU A 13 -37.59 -21.08 8.61
C GLU A 13 -36.79 -21.41 9.88
N LYS A 14 -36.82 -20.52 10.87
CA LYS A 14 -36.21 -20.76 12.17
C LYS A 14 -37.22 -21.52 13.04
N VAL A 15 -36.91 -22.76 13.38
CA VAL A 15 -37.72 -23.60 14.28
C VAL A 15 -36.90 -23.83 15.54
N GLY A 16 -37.16 -23.01 16.57
CA GLY A 16 -36.40 -23.01 17.82
C GLY A 16 -34.96 -22.51 17.64
N GLU A 17 -33.98 -23.31 18.04
CA GLU A 17 -32.54 -23.04 17.86
C GLU A 17 -32.00 -23.52 16.49
N THR A 18 -32.80 -24.25 15.72
CA THR A 18 -32.39 -24.86 14.45
C THR A 18 -33.09 -24.26 13.24
N TRP A 19 -32.36 -24.21 12.13
CA TRP A 19 -32.92 -23.82 10.83
C TRP A 19 -33.51 -25.04 10.12
N ARG A 20 -34.65 -24.84 9.45
CA ARG A 20 -35.32 -25.83 8.61
C ARG A 20 -35.63 -25.24 7.24
N LEU A 21 -35.52 -26.05 6.20
CA LEU A 21 -35.98 -25.67 4.86
C LEU A 21 -37.51 -25.76 4.79
N GLN A 22 -38.17 -24.76 4.21
CA GLN A 22 -39.62 -24.80 3.99
C GLN A 22 -40.01 -25.94 3.03
N SER A 23 -41.25 -26.44 3.15
CA SER A 23 -41.75 -27.51 2.28
C SER A 23 -41.91 -27.04 0.83
N TYR A 24 -41.79 -27.99 -0.10
CA TYR A 24 -41.94 -27.72 -1.54
C TYR A 24 -43.29 -27.05 -1.87
N GLU A 25 -44.37 -27.42 -1.19
CA GLU A 25 -45.70 -26.84 -1.40
C GLU A 25 -45.75 -25.34 -1.10
N LYS A 26 -45.08 -24.89 -0.03
CA LYS A 26 -44.99 -23.46 0.32
C LYS A 26 -44.10 -22.69 -0.66
N LEU A 27 -43.11 -23.36 -1.23
CA LEU A 27 -42.15 -22.78 -2.16
C LEU A 27 -42.51 -23.00 -3.64
N LYS A 28 -43.63 -23.65 -3.94
CA LYS A 28 -44.03 -24.03 -5.30
C LYS A 28 -44.23 -22.84 -6.24
N ASN A 29 -44.68 -21.71 -5.70
CA ASN A 29 -44.87 -20.47 -6.45
C ASN A 29 -43.59 -19.62 -6.56
N LYS A 30 -42.54 -20.01 -5.83
CA LYS A 30 -41.26 -19.30 -5.72
C LYS A 30 -40.16 -20.04 -6.48
N VAL A 31 -40.18 -21.36 -6.45
CA VAL A 31 -39.18 -22.22 -7.07
C VAL A 31 -39.68 -22.71 -8.43
N GLN A 32 -38.82 -22.63 -9.43
CA GLN A 32 -39.17 -22.86 -10.84
C GLN A 32 -39.64 -24.28 -11.14
N ASN A 33 -39.06 -25.30 -10.50
CA ASN A 33 -39.45 -26.71 -10.62
C ASN A 33 -38.94 -27.54 -9.43
N TRP A 34 -39.35 -28.80 -9.33
CA TRP A 34 -38.92 -29.72 -8.27
C TRP A 34 -37.40 -29.93 -8.25
N LEU A 35 -36.76 -29.97 -9.42
CA LEU A 35 -35.29 -30.11 -9.51
C LEU A 35 -34.56 -28.94 -8.85
N HIS A 36 -35.02 -27.71 -9.07
CA HIS A 36 -34.48 -26.51 -8.43
C HIS A 36 -34.69 -26.56 -6.89
N TYR A 37 -35.82 -27.09 -6.43
CA TYR A 37 -36.02 -27.33 -4.98
C TYR A 37 -35.06 -28.37 -4.41
N ALA A 38 -34.83 -29.48 -5.12
CA ALA A 38 -33.89 -30.51 -4.71
C ALA A 38 -32.45 -29.99 -4.64
N GLN A 39 -32.03 -29.12 -5.58
CA GLN A 39 -30.73 -28.45 -5.55
C GLN A 39 -30.58 -27.56 -4.30
N ILE A 40 -31.59 -26.75 -4.00
CA ILE A 40 -31.62 -25.91 -2.79
C ILE A 40 -31.53 -26.77 -1.53
N GLN A 41 -32.19 -27.93 -1.52
CA GLN A 41 -32.16 -28.86 -0.40
C GLN A 41 -30.76 -29.45 -0.16
N GLU A 42 -30.02 -29.80 -1.21
CA GLU A 42 -28.64 -30.28 -1.08
C GLU A 42 -27.70 -29.18 -0.57
N VAL A 43 -27.83 -27.95 -1.07
CA VAL A 43 -27.06 -26.79 -0.57
C VAL A 43 -27.36 -26.56 0.91
N PHE A 44 -28.64 -26.60 1.31
CA PHE A 44 -29.02 -26.45 2.71
C PHE A 44 -28.44 -27.54 3.62
N LYS A 45 -28.35 -28.79 3.14
CA LYS A 45 -27.72 -29.88 3.89
C LYS A 45 -26.23 -29.63 4.12
N LEU A 46 -25.53 -29.06 3.13
CA LEU A 46 -24.13 -28.68 3.24
C LEU A 46 -23.95 -27.52 4.23
N ASP A 47 -24.73 -26.46 4.09
CA ASP A 47 -24.64 -25.27 4.96
C ASP A 47 -24.99 -25.59 6.41
N LYS A 48 -25.96 -26.50 6.63
CA LYS A 48 -26.30 -26.97 7.98
C LYS A 48 -25.13 -27.67 8.69
N ARG A 49 -24.18 -28.26 7.95
CA ARG A 49 -22.96 -28.87 8.52
C ARG A 49 -21.94 -27.81 8.93
N THR A 50 -21.80 -26.76 8.12
CA THR A 50 -20.84 -25.66 8.34
C THR A 50 -21.34 -24.66 9.39
N GLY A 51 -22.66 -24.55 9.58
CA GLY A 51 -23.31 -23.60 10.48
C GLY A 51 -23.67 -22.29 9.77
N PHE A 52 -24.69 -21.60 10.28
CA PHE A 52 -25.13 -20.32 9.74
C PHE A 52 -24.53 -19.16 10.53
N GLN A 53 -23.87 -18.22 9.85
CA GLN A 53 -23.47 -16.97 10.47
C GLN A 53 -24.71 -16.14 10.78
N VAL A 54 -24.94 -15.89 12.08
CA VAL A 54 -26.07 -15.09 12.57
C VAL A 54 -25.70 -13.62 12.67
N GLU A 55 -24.44 -13.33 12.99
CA GLU A 55 -23.91 -11.97 13.03
C GLU A 55 -23.56 -11.51 11.62
N LYS A 56 -23.97 -10.29 11.28
CA LYS A 56 -23.67 -9.69 9.98
C LYS A 56 -22.16 -9.50 9.86
N SER A 57 -21.62 -9.85 8.70
CA SER A 57 -20.21 -9.57 8.45
C SER A 57 -19.97 -8.07 8.38
N LYS A 58 -18.75 -7.64 8.71
CA LYS A 58 -18.33 -6.24 8.58
C LYS A 58 -18.56 -5.68 7.16
N LEU A 59 -18.44 -6.53 6.15
CA LEU A 59 -18.74 -6.19 4.76
C LEU A 59 -20.24 -5.98 4.53
N GLU A 60 -21.10 -6.82 5.11
CA GLU A 60 -22.55 -6.66 4.99
C GLU A 60 -23.03 -5.37 5.67
N THR A 61 -22.51 -5.06 6.85
CA THR A 61 -22.82 -3.82 7.56
C THR A 61 -22.31 -2.59 6.80
N GLU A 62 -21.09 -2.60 6.28
CA GLU A 62 -20.50 -1.41 5.65
C GLU A 62 -20.93 -1.21 4.19
N LEU A 63 -21.24 -2.27 3.44
CA LEU A 63 -21.53 -2.24 2.00
C LEU A 63 -23.00 -2.50 1.64
N LEU A 64 -23.70 -3.39 2.35
CA LEU A 64 -25.06 -3.83 1.95
C LEU A 64 -26.17 -3.11 2.70
N GLU A 65 -25.96 -2.67 3.94
CA GLU A 65 -26.94 -1.87 4.68
C GLU A 65 -27.16 -0.46 4.10
N PRO A 66 -26.13 0.28 3.65
CA PRO A 66 -26.33 1.59 3.06
C PRO A 66 -26.82 1.44 1.61
N LYS A 67 -28.08 1.81 1.34
CA LYS A 67 -28.64 1.81 -0.03
C LYS A 67 -28.08 2.92 -0.94
N THR A 68 -27.20 3.78 -0.45
CA THR A 68 -26.65 4.92 -1.18
C THR A 68 -25.12 4.99 -1.06
N LYS A 69 -24.46 5.47 -2.13
CA LYS A 69 -23.00 5.65 -2.21
C LYS A 69 -22.18 4.36 -2.02
N VAL A 70 -22.75 3.20 -2.37
CA VAL A 70 -22.07 1.89 -2.28
C VAL A 70 -20.73 1.91 -3.02
N LEU A 71 -20.69 2.45 -4.24
CA LEU A 71 -19.47 2.59 -5.04
C LEU A 71 -18.39 3.42 -4.32
N SER A 72 -18.76 4.57 -3.74
CA SER A 72 -17.82 5.42 -3.00
C SER A 72 -17.32 4.73 -1.74
N ARG A 73 -18.17 3.98 -1.04
CA ARG A 73 -17.79 3.21 0.16
C ARG A 73 -16.86 2.06 -0.20
N MET A 74 -17.15 1.31 -1.26
CA MET A 74 -16.26 0.27 -1.79
C MET A 74 -14.90 0.87 -2.17
N TYR A 75 -14.90 2.00 -2.89
CA TYR A 75 -13.66 2.69 -3.25
C TYR A 75 -12.85 3.10 -2.02
N ILE A 76 -13.48 3.70 -1.00
CA ILE A 76 -12.80 4.09 0.25
C ILE A 76 -12.25 2.87 0.99
N LEU A 77 -12.97 1.75 1.01
CA LEU A 77 -12.52 0.52 1.65
C LEU A 77 -11.32 -0.09 0.92
N LEU A 78 -11.39 -0.21 -0.40
CA LEU A 78 -10.29 -0.67 -1.23
C LEU A 78 -9.08 0.27 -1.10
N LEU A 79 -9.32 1.59 -1.07
CA LEU A 79 -8.27 2.59 -0.89
C LEU A 79 -7.63 2.47 0.49
N LYS A 80 -8.42 2.34 1.57
CA LYS A 80 -7.87 2.13 2.92
C LYS A 80 -7.02 0.88 2.99
N TRP A 81 -7.47 -0.22 2.37
CA TRP A 81 -6.75 -1.48 2.35
C TRP A 81 -5.44 -1.38 1.55
N ASN A 82 -5.46 -0.73 0.39
CA ASN A 82 -4.29 -0.53 -0.46
C ASN A 82 -3.30 0.52 0.08
N THR A 83 -3.82 1.53 0.78
CA THR A 83 -3.01 2.61 1.39
C THR A 83 -2.48 2.20 2.76
N GLN A 84 -2.90 1.05 3.29
CA GLN A 84 -2.71 0.77 4.70
C GLN A 84 -1.24 0.64 5.08
N ASP A 85 -0.34 -0.03 4.33
CA ASP A 85 1.01 -0.21 4.91
C ASP A 85 2.24 -0.63 4.09
N GLU A 86 2.18 -1.09 2.84
CA GLU A 86 3.34 -1.88 2.34
C GLU A 86 4.51 -1.06 1.75
N THR A 87 4.25 -0.04 0.94
CA THR A 87 5.31 0.63 0.18
C THR A 87 6.10 1.66 1.00
N VAL A 88 5.43 2.38 1.89
CA VAL A 88 6.06 3.38 2.77
C VAL A 88 6.95 2.70 3.81
N LYS A 89 6.45 1.65 4.48
CA LYS A 89 7.20 0.90 5.50
C LYS A 89 8.39 0.17 4.91
N SER A 90 8.24 -0.45 3.73
CA SER A 90 9.35 -1.15 3.08
C SER A 90 10.47 -0.19 2.66
N ALA A 91 10.14 0.98 2.10
CA ALA A 91 11.13 2.00 1.77
C ALA A 91 11.82 2.53 3.04
N MET A 92 11.07 2.79 4.10
CA MET A 92 11.59 3.25 5.40
C MET A 92 12.57 2.24 6.01
N ILE A 93 12.22 0.94 6.04
CA ILE A 93 13.11 -0.12 6.53
C ILE A 93 14.40 -0.16 5.71
N LYS A 94 14.29 -0.08 4.38
CA LYS A 94 15.46 -0.06 3.50
C LYS A 94 16.35 1.16 3.73
N TRP A 95 15.77 2.32 4.07
CA TRP A 95 16.52 3.50 4.50
C TRP A 95 17.18 3.32 5.85
N ALA A 96 16.50 2.75 6.83
CA ALA A 96 17.10 2.45 8.13
C ALA A 96 18.30 1.49 7.98
N GLN A 97 18.20 0.48 7.11
CA GLN A 97 19.28 -0.46 6.80
C GLN A 97 20.51 0.24 6.20
N ASP A 98 20.32 1.09 5.20
CA ASP A 98 21.45 1.76 4.52
C ASP A 98 22.11 2.83 5.39
N ILE A 99 21.35 3.50 6.25
CA ILE A 99 21.86 4.58 7.12
C ILE A 99 22.48 4.01 8.41
N GLY A 100 22.05 2.82 8.84
CA GLY A 100 22.58 2.13 10.01
C GLY A 100 21.98 2.57 11.36
N TYR A 101 20.81 3.23 11.35
CA TYR A 101 20.05 3.53 12.56
C TYR A 101 18.54 3.52 12.27
N ASN A 102 17.72 3.39 13.32
CA ASN A 102 16.27 3.27 13.17
C ASN A 102 15.60 4.63 12.86
N ILE A 103 14.71 4.65 11.87
CA ILE A 103 13.94 5.85 11.51
C ILE A 103 12.55 5.72 12.13
N MET A 104 12.17 6.69 12.97
CA MET A 104 10.84 6.73 13.58
C MET A 104 9.79 7.10 12.53
N PHE A 105 8.58 6.56 12.66
CA PHE A 105 7.52 6.80 11.68
C PHE A 105 7.06 8.26 11.67
N GLU A 106 7.01 8.90 12.85
CA GLU A 106 6.63 10.30 13.01
C GLU A 106 7.62 11.23 12.29
N ASP A 107 8.90 10.89 12.38
CA ASP A 107 9.97 11.59 11.69
C ASP A 107 9.82 11.46 10.17
N TRP A 108 9.53 10.25 9.69
CA TRP A 108 9.27 9.97 8.27
C TRP A 108 8.04 10.73 7.74
N GLU A 109 6.93 10.72 8.49
CA GLU A 109 5.70 11.44 8.16
C GLU A 109 5.92 12.96 8.14
N ARG A 110 6.73 13.49 9.07
CA ARG A 110 7.11 14.91 9.08
C ARG A 110 7.82 15.33 7.78
N LEU A 111 8.59 14.44 7.16
CA LEU A 111 9.30 14.76 5.91
C LEU A 111 8.34 14.85 4.74
N TRP A 112 7.32 14.01 4.76
CA TRP A 112 6.27 14.07 3.76
C TRP A 112 5.43 15.34 3.90
N THR A 113 4.95 15.62 5.10
CA THR A 113 4.01 16.72 5.38
C THR A 113 4.67 18.10 5.29
N THR A 114 5.91 18.22 5.74
CA THR A 114 6.64 19.50 5.80
C THR A 114 7.69 19.58 4.70
N GLY A 115 8.44 18.49 4.50
CA GLY A 115 9.56 18.46 3.55
C GLY A 115 9.14 18.50 2.08
N MET A 116 7.92 18.08 1.70
CA MET A 116 7.44 18.21 0.31
C MET A 116 6.87 19.60 -0.02
N LYS A 117 6.60 20.42 1.00
CA LYS A 117 5.96 21.75 0.83
C LYS A 117 6.97 22.88 0.61
N PHE A 118 8.27 22.61 0.65
CA PHE A 118 9.32 23.63 0.53
C PHE A 118 9.43 24.26 -0.87
N THR A 119 8.93 23.59 -1.92
CA THR A 119 9.04 24.06 -3.30
C THR A 119 7.69 24.03 -4.01
N ALA A 120 7.44 25.00 -4.90
CA ALA A 120 6.29 24.99 -5.79
C ALA A 120 6.55 24.18 -7.08
N CYS A 121 7.81 23.87 -7.38
CA CYS A 121 8.20 23.18 -8.61
C CYS A 121 7.81 21.69 -8.57
N ASN A 122 6.97 21.26 -9.49
CA ASN A 122 6.54 19.86 -9.58
C ASN A 122 7.69 18.89 -9.90
N ALA A 123 8.62 19.29 -10.75
CA ALA A 123 9.77 18.43 -11.10
C ALA A 123 10.66 18.14 -9.88
N LEU A 124 10.85 19.13 -9.00
CA LEU A 124 11.61 18.94 -7.75
C LEU A 124 10.83 18.04 -6.77
N LYS A 125 9.52 18.23 -6.62
CA LYS A 125 8.68 17.35 -5.79
C LYS A 125 8.74 15.91 -6.27
N GLU A 126 8.63 15.70 -7.57
CA GLU A 126 8.67 14.37 -8.18
C GLU A 126 10.03 13.70 -7.93
N ASN A 127 11.14 14.43 -8.12
CA ASN A 127 12.48 13.93 -7.84
C ASN A 127 12.63 13.51 -6.38
N ILE A 128 12.18 14.33 -5.44
CA ILE A 128 12.27 14.01 -4.02
C ILE A 128 11.38 12.82 -3.66
N MET A 129 10.17 12.74 -4.21
CA MET A 129 9.30 11.58 -4.03
C MET A 129 9.97 10.30 -4.55
N LYS A 130 10.54 10.35 -5.76
CA LYS A 130 11.31 9.23 -6.33
C LYS A 130 12.52 8.84 -5.47
N MET A 131 13.14 9.80 -4.79
CA MET A 131 14.24 9.54 -3.84
C MET A 131 13.74 8.82 -2.58
N ILE A 132 12.73 9.38 -1.92
CA ILE A 132 12.18 8.85 -0.66
C ILE A 132 11.66 7.43 -0.84
N TYR A 133 10.86 7.21 -1.88
CA TYR A 133 10.31 5.88 -2.20
C TYR A 133 11.30 4.97 -2.94
N ARG A 134 12.53 5.44 -3.22
CA ARG A 134 13.56 4.68 -3.94
C ARG A 134 13.10 4.18 -5.30
N TRP A 135 12.30 4.97 -6.03
CA TRP A 135 11.73 4.59 -7.32
C TRP A 135 12.71 4.63 -8.48
N TYR A 136 13.85 5.32 -8.33
CA TYR A 136 14.86 5.32 -9.38
C TYR A 136 15.28 3.89 -9.77
N MET A 137 15.40 3.68 -11.08
CA MET A 137 15.96 2.47 -11.65
C MET A 137 17.47 2.51 -11.47
N THR A 138 18.00 1.61 -10.65
CA THR A 138 19.43 1.51 -10.40
C THR A 138 20.03 0.39 -11.26
N PRO A 139 21.35 0.40 -11.53
CA PRO A 139 22.02 -0.69 -12.25
C PRO A 139 21.69 -2.06 -11.68
N VAL A 140 21.67 -2.21 -10.35
CA VAL A 140 21.29 -3.47 -9.68
C VAL A 140 19.84 -3.87 -9.97
N LYS A 141 18.89 -2.92 -10.01
CA LYS A 141 17.50 -3.23 -10.37
C LYS A 141 17.37 -3.62 -11.85
N LEU A 142 18.03 -2.88 -12.73
CA LEU A 142 18.00 -3.13 -14.17
C LEU A 142 18.64 -4.48 -14.52
N ALA A 143 19.76 -4.81 -13.88
CA ALA A 143 20.40 -6.12 -14.01
C ALA A 143 19.44 -7.26 -13.62
N LYS A 144 18.63 -7.08 -12.57
CA LYS A 144 17.61 -8.06 -12.18
C LYS A 144 16.44 -8.16 -13.17
N ILE A 145 15.96 -7.03 -13.68
CA ILE A 145 14.80 -6.97 -14.60
C ILE A 145 15.16 -7.57 -15.97
N TYR A 146 16.32 -7.19 -16.50
CA TYR A 146 16.76 -7.59 -17.84
C TYR A 146 17.75 -8.75 -17.83
N HIS A 147 17.98 -9.38 -16.67
CA HIS A 147 18.94 -10.48 -16.48
C HIS A 147 20.36 -10.16 -17.00
N LEU A 148 20.79 -8.90 -16.87
CA LEU A 148 22.13 -8.47 -17.28
C LEU A 148 23.16 -8.92 -16.25
N SER A 149 24.35 -9.29 -16.72
CA SER A 149 25.48 -9.64 -15.86
C SER A 149 26.16 -8.42 -15.23
N ASP A 150 26.02 -7.23 -15.83
CA ASP A 150 26.62 -6.00 -15.32
C ASP A 150 25.66 -5.25 -14.38
N ASN A 151 26.01 -5.21 -13.10
CA ASN A 151 25.31 -4.47 -12.06
C ASN A 151 26.11 -3.25 -11.54
N LYS A 152 27.17 -2.85 -12.23
CA LYS A 152 28.11 -1.82 -11.76
C LYS A 152 27.51 -0.42 -11.77
N CYS A 153 28.02 0.44 -10.90
CA CYS A 153 27.63 1.84 -10.83
C CYS A 153 27.95 2.58 -12.15
N TRP A 154 26.98 3.32 -12.70
CA TRP A 154 27.18 4.14 -13.91
C TRP A 154 28.27 5.20 -13.78
N LYS A 155 28.55 5.67 -12.56
CA LYS A 155 29.51 6.75 -12.31
C LYS A 155 30.93 6.21 -12.15
N CYS A 156 31.19 5.36 -11.15
CA CYS A 156 32.54 4.83 -10.89
C CYS A 156 32.89 3.58 -11.70
N LYS A 157 31.91 2.81 -12.17
CA LYS A 157 32.11 1.51 -12.89
C LYS A 157 32.90 0.45 -12.11
N GLU A 158 33.06 0.62 -10.81
CA GLU A 158 33.86 -0.28 -9.96
C GLU A 158 32.96 -1.12 -9.04
N ALA A 159 32.16 -0.46 -8.20
CA ALA A 159 31.29 -1.10 -7.22
C ALA A 159 29.87 -1.32 -7.76
N GLU A 160 29.10 -2.17 -7.07
CA GLU A 160 27.69 -2.41 -7.37
C GLU A 160 26.87 -1.12 -7.32
N GLY A 161 26.03 -0.92 -8.34
CA GLY A 161 25.15 0.23 -8.48
C GLY A 161 23.90 0.13 -7.60
N THR A 162 24.07 0.02 -6.28
CA THR A 162 22.95 0.09 -5.33
C THR A 162 22.41 1.53 -5.26
N PHE A 163 21.17 1.68 -4.79
CA PHE A 163 20.55 2.99 -4.64
C PHE A 163 21.38 3.93 -3.77
N PHE A 164 21.81 3.45 -2.60
CA PHE A 164 22.65 4.23 -1.68
C PHE A 164 24.01 4.57 -2.28
N HIS A 165 24.63 3.63 -3.01
CA HIS A 165 25.91 3.89 -3.65
C HIS A 165 25.83 4.99 -4.70
N LEU A 166 24.82 4.95 -5.57
CA LEU A 166 24.67 5.91 -6.68
C LEU A 166 24.59 7.37 -6.27
N TRP A 167 24.17 7.64 -5.03
CA TRP A 167 23.83 8.97 -4.56
C TRP A 167 24.68 9.45 -3.36
N TRP A 168 25.31 8.53 -2.62
CA TRP A 168 26.11 8.87 -1.43
C TRP A 168 27.51 8.27 -1.42
N THR A 169 27.64 6.94 -1.46
CA THR A 169 28.95 6.30 -1.20
C THR A 169 29.85 6.23 -2.43
N CYS A 170 29.32 6.49 -3.64
CA CYS A 170 30.14 6.51 -4.85
C CYS A 170 31.24 7.58 -4.73
N PRO A 171 32.53 7.25 -4.96
CA PRO A 171 33.63 8.20 -4.80
C PRO A 171 33.46 9.49 -5.61
N LYS A 172 32.99 9.37 -6.86
CA LYS A 172 32.71 10.53 -7.73
C LYS A 172 31.60 11.43 -7.18
N VAL A 173 30.59 10.83 -6.54
CA VAL A 173 29.46 11.56 -5.96
C VAL A 173 29.87 12.24 -4.66
N LYS A 174 30.68 11.55 -3.84
CA LYS A 174 31.23 12.12 -2.62
C LYS A 174 32.11 13.34 -2.92
N ALA A 175 32.99 13.24 -3.92
CA ALA A 175 33.81 14.36 -4.38
C ALA A 175 32.95 15.54 -4.88
N PHE A 176 31.88 15.26 -5.63
CA PHE A 176 30.93 16.28 -6.06
C PHE A 176 30.27 17.00 -4.88
N TRP A 177 29.77 16.26 -3.89
CA TRP A 177 29.15 16.87 -2.70
C TRP A 177 30.14 17.67 -1.84
N GLU A 178 31.41 17.25 -1.79
CA GLU A 178 32.46 17.99 -1.12
C GLU A 178 32.77 19.33 -1.82
N MET A 179 32.78 19.34 -3.15
CA MET A 179 32.91 20.58 -3.93
C MET A 179 31.74 21.54 -3.63
N ILE A 180 30.50 21.05 -3.70
CA ILE A 180 29.32 21.86 -3.38
C ILE A 180 29.37 22.39 -1.94
N TYR A 181 29.76 21.56 -0.97
CA TYR A 181 29.90 21.98 0.41
C TYR A 181 30.95 23.10 0.58
N ASN A 182 32.10 22.97 -0.08
CA ASN A 182 33.16 23.96 -0.02
C ASN A 182 32.73 25.30 -0.64
N GLU A 183 32.01 25.26 -1.77
CA GLU A 183 31.46 26.48 -2.38
C GLU A 183 30.39 27.14 -1.51
N LEU A 184 29.46 26.35 -0.95
CA LEU A 184 28.46 26.87 -0.01
C LEU A 184 29.10 27.51 1.22
N LYS A 185 30.16 26.90 1.75
CA LYS A 185 30.93 27.44 2.88
C LYS A 185 31.58 28.80 2.55
N LYS A 186 32.11 28.96 1.33
CA LYS A 186 32.66 30.25 0.86
C LYS A 186 31.58 31.32 0.77
N CYS A 187 30.41 30.98 0.24
CA CYS A 187 29.32 31.95 0.03
C CYS A 187 28.62 32.36 1.34
N LEU A 188 28.44 31.44 2.28
CA LEU A 188 27.56 31.65 3.44
C LEU A 188 28.30 31.98 4.75
N SER A 189 29.65 32.01 4.74
CA SER A 189 30.52 32.37 5.88
C SER A 189 30.28 31.60 7.20
N THR A 190 29.43 30.57 7.18
CA THR A 190 28.91 29.88 8.35
C THR A 190 29.29 28.40 8.32
N LEU A 191 29.58 27.85 9.49
CA LEU A 191 29.95 26.44 9.66
C LEU A 191 28.69 25.57 9.63
N PHE A 192 28.27 25.14 8.44
CA PHE A 192 27.31 24.03 8.34
C PHE A 192 27.98 22.73 8.77
N PRO A 193 27.31 21.87 9.55
CA PRO A 193 27.80 20.53 9.84
C PRO A 193 28.17 19.81 8.54
N ARG A 194 29.36 19.19 8.48
CA ARG A 194 29.83 18.38 7.34
C ARG A 194 29.02 17.08 7.27
N ASN A 195 27.74 17.19 7.00
CA ASN A 195 26.81 16.07 7.10
C ASN A 195 26.47 15.58 5.70
N GLN A 196 27.38 14.79 5.12
CA GLN A 196 27.18 14.08 3.85
C GLN A 196 26.16 12.92 3.96
N ARG A 197 25.40 12.81 5.06
CA ARG A 197 24.51 11.68 5.32
C ARG A 197 23.08 11.98 4.85
N PRO A 198 22.41 11.04 4.14
CA PRO A 198 21.04 11.22 3.64
C PRO A 198 20.03 11.53 4.74
N SER A 199 20.32 11.08 5.95
CA SER A 199 19.52 11.33 7.14
C SER A 199 19.17 12.80 7.35
N TYR A 200 20.10 13.72 7.15
CA TYR A 200 19.85 15.13 7.40
C TYR A 200 19.17 15.79 6.19
N TRP A 201 19.53 15.46 4.96
CA TRP A 201 18.80 16.00 3.79
C TRP A 201 17.32 15.56 3.76
N ALA A 202 17.04 14.34 4.20
CA ALA A 202 15.67 13.89 4.42
C ALA A 202 15.07 14.56 5.67
N LEU A 203 15.72 14.49 6.85
CA LEU A 203 15.12 14.84 8.15
C LEU A 203 15.26 16.31 8.61
N SER A 204 16.13 17.11 8.00
CA SER A 204 16.50 18.45 8.46
C SER A 204 16.00 19.58 7.57
N VAL A 205 14.88 19.40 6.86
CA VAL A 205 14.22 20.48 6.09
C VAL A 205 13.74 21.65 6.98
N ARG A 206 13.94 21.62 8.31
CA ARG A 206 13.82 22.79 9.20
C ARG A 206 14.82 22.78 10.35
N ARG A 207 16.07 23.16 10.08
CA ARG A 207 16.91 23.89 11.05
C ARG A 207 17.67 25.00 10.33
N CYS A 208 16.90 25.89 9.70
CA CYS A 208 17.18 27.32 9.62
C CYS A 208 15.90 28.02 10.08
#